data_AF-A0A3N5H8C5-F1
#
_entry.id   AF-A0A3N5H8C5-F1
#
_cell.length_a   1.000
_cell.length_b   1.000
_cell.length_c   1.000
_cell.angle_alpha   90.00
_cell.angle_beta   90.00
_cell.angle_gamma   90.00
#
_symmetry.space_group_name_H-M   'P 1'
#
loop_
_entity.id
_entity.type
_entity.pdbx_description
1 polymer ?
#
loop_
_entity_poly.entity_id
_entity_poly.type
_entity_poly.pdbx_seq_one_letter_code
_entity_poly.pdbx_strand_id
1 'polypeptide(L)'
;MTPLLWRLEETLLVGTGGRPEIWQETLHIIRDFWPAGTGLGTYQTAMAVYQQSDRSVFFNQAHNQYLHLAAEGGFLLAIPAAAIVVAFVRLFAIRLARDTSSTAWIRIGAATALVAVAVQGFWETALRMPANSILFAVVAAIAVHRPLERSGALEGEGALAETRKGV
;
A
#
# COMPACT_ATOMS: atom_id res chain seq x y z
N MET A 1 -35.89 -4.25 -31.80
CA MET A 1 -35.94 -3.82 -30.38
C MET A 1 -34.65 -4.29 -29.68
N THR A 2 -33.51 -3.77 -30.12
CA THR A 2 -32.14 -4.18 -29.73
C THR A 2 -31.21 -3.04 -29.24
N PRO A 3 -31.68 -1.86 -28.76
CA PRO A 3 -30.78 -0.79 -28.33
C PRO A 3 -30.07 -1.06 -26.98
N LEU A 4 -30.47 -2.08 -26.22
CA LEU A 4 -29.87 -2.42 -24.93
C LEU A 4 -28.77 -3.48 -25.04
N LEU A 5 -28.89 -4.41 -26.00
CA LEU A 5 -27.91 -5.48 -26.18
C LEU A 5 -26.59 -4.94 -26.74
N TRP A 6 -26.64 -4.01 -27.72
CA TRP A 6 -25.42 -3.37 -28.21
C TRP A 6 -24.77 -2.47 -27.15
N ARG A 7 -25.54 -1.77 -26.31
CA ARG A 7 -24.97 -1.00 -25.18
C ARG A 7 -24.38 -1.91 -24.11
N LEU A 8 -24.97 -3.07 -23.85
CA LEU A 8 -24.40 -4.04 -22.92
C LEU A 8 -23.13 -4.65 -23.49
N GLU A 9 -23.09 -5.02 -24.77
CA GLU A 9 -21.85 -5.47 -25.42
C GLU A 9 -20.80 -4.36 -25.45
N GLU A 10 -21.15 -3.12 -25.80
CA GLU A 10 -20.23 -1.98 -25.77
C GLU A 10 -19.74 -1.72 -24.33
N THR A 11 -20.62 -1.73 -23.34
CA THR A 11 -20.23 -1.56 -21.93
C THR A 11 -19.44 -2.75 -21.39
N LEU A 12 -19.70 -3.97 -21.85
CA LEU A 12 -18.94 -5.16 -21.46
C LEU A 12 -17.60 -5.21 -22.18
N LEU A 13 -17.52 -4.85 -23.46
CA LEU A 13 -16.28 -4.78 -24.24
C LEU A 13 -15.39 -3.63 -23.75
N VAL A 14 -15.96 -2.45 -23.50
CA VAL A 14 -15.24 -1.30 -22.89
C VAL A 14 -14.93 -1.57 -21.41
N GLY A 15 -15.85 -2.19 -20.67
CA GLY A 15 -15.72 -2.44 -19.23
C GLY A 15 -14.83 -3.64 -18.87
N THR A 16 -14.72 -4.65 -19.74
CA THR A 16 -13.79 -5.78 -19.58
C THR A 16 -12.50 -5.62 -20.39
N GLY A 17 -12.52 -4.83 -21.48
CA GLY A 17 -11.33 -4.45 -22.23
C GLY A 17 -10.41 -3.48 -21.49
N GLY A 18 -10.95 -2.58 -20.66
CA GLY A 18 -10.17 -1.49 -20.05
C GLY A 18 -8.91 -1.93 -19.29
N ARG A 19 -9.02 -2.73 -18.21
CA ARG A 19 -7.86 -2.99 -17.32
C ARG A 19 -6.78 -3.89 -17.94
N PRO A 20 -7.11 -5.04 -18.56
CA PRO A 20 -6.09 -5.87 -19.18
C PRO A 20 -5.35 -5.14 -20.30
N GLU A 21 -6.04 -4.31 -21.08
CA GLU A 21 -5.46 -3.48 -22.14
C GLU A 21 -4.56 -2.39 -21.56
N ILE A 22 -5.03 -1.66 -20.54
CA ILE A 22 -4.21 -0.70 -19.78
C ILE A 22 -2.94 -1.37 -19.24
N TRP A 23 -3.05 -2.58 -18.70
CA TRP A 23 -1.90 -3.30 -18.14
C TRP A 23 -0.90 -3.69 -19.23
N GLN A 24 -1.37 -4.15 -20.40
CA GLN A 24 -0.50 -4.46 -21.53
C GLN A 24 0.24 -3.22 -22.04
N GLU A 25 -0.45 -2.10 -22.20
CA GLU A 25 0.17 -0.84 -22.60
C GLU A 25 1.14 -0.31 -21.53
N THR A 26 0.80 -0.48 -20.24
CA THR A 26 1.69 -0.14 -19.12
C THR A 26 2.96 -0.98 -19.13
N LEU A 27 2.87 -2.27 -19.47
CA LEU A 27 4.03 -3.15 -19.58
C LEU A 27 4.98 -2.70 -20.68
N HIS A 28 4.49 -2.10 -21.77
CA HIS A 28 5.35 -1.47 -22.78
C HIS A 28 6.11 -0.28 -22.21
N ILE A 29 5.46 0.59 -21.42
CA ILE A 29 6.12 1.70 -20.72
C ILE A 29 7.21 1.17 -19.78
N ILE A 30 6.88 0.16 -18.97
CA ILE A 30 7.83 -0.45 -18.02
C ILE A 30 9.03 -1.04 -18.76
N ARG A 31 8.81 -1.68 -19.91
CA ARG A 31 9.88 -2.28 -20.71
C ARG A 31 10.86 -1.24 -21.23
N ASP A 32 10.36 -0.11 -21.72
CA ASP A 32 11.19 0.94 -22.31
C ASP A 32 11.90 1.78 -21.24
N PHE A 33 11.30 1.91 -20.04
CA PHE A 33 11.81 2.72 -18.94
C PHE A 33 12.12 1.92 -17.66
N TRP A 34 12.53 0.65 -17.78
CA TRP A 34 12.70 -0.24 -16.63
C TRP A 34 13.67 0.24 -15.51
N PRO A 35 14.77 0.99 -15.77
CA PRO A 35 15.72 1.32 -14.71
C PRO A 35 15.18 2.40 -13.76
N ALA A 36 14.62 3.48 -14.31
CA ALA A 36 14.25 4.69 -13.57
C ALA A 36 12.76 5.02 -13.65
N GLY A 37 12.01 4.33 -14.52
CA GLY A 37 10.65 4.70 -14.87
C GLY A 37 10.59 5.98 -15.72
N THR A 38 9.37 6.45 -15.94
CA THR A 38 9.11 7.68 -16.71
C THR A 38 9.19 8.95 -15.86
N GLY A 39 9.24 8.82 -14.53
CA GLY A 39 9.16 9.91 -13.56
C GLY A 39 7.94 9.79 -12.64
N LEU A 40 8.04 10.29 -11.41
CA LEU A 40 6.90 10.31 -10.49
C LEU A 40 5.80 11.25 -11.01
N GLY A 41 4.57 10.76 -11.08
CA GLY A 41 3.43 11.52 -11.58
C GLY A 41 3.33 11.64 -13.11
N THR A 42 4.26 11.05 -13.87
CA THR A 42 4.28 11.18 -15.34
C THR A 42 3.51 10.07 -16.06
N TYR A 43 2.89 9.13 -15.34
CA TYR A 43 2.18 8.01 -15.94
C TYR A 43 1.18 8.45 -17.01
N GLN A 44 0.38 9.48 -16.72
CA GLN A 44 -0.61 10.00 -17.65
C GLN A 44 0.01 10.54 -18.94
N THR A 45 1.17 11.20 -18.84
CA THR A 45 1.92 11.72 -19.99
C THR A 45 2.53 10.58 -20.80
N ALA A 46 3.10 9.57 -20.14
CA ALA A 46 3.63 8.39 -20.82
C ALA A 46 2.52 7.62 -21.55
N MET A 47 1.38 7.41 -20.88
CA MET A 47 0.25 6.71 -21.47
C MET A 47 -0.34 7.47 -22.67
N ALA A 48 -0.27 8.80 -22.70
CA ALA A 48 -0.65 9.59 -23.88
C ALA A 48 0.07 9.17 -25.18
N VAL A 49 1.32 8.71 -25.04
CA VAL A 49 2.16 8.28 -26.17
C VAL A 49 1.98 6.79 -26.44
N TYR A 50 1.88 5.98 -25.38
CA TYR A 50 1.83 4.52 -25.46
C TYR A 50 0.43 3.94 -25.70
N GLN A 51 -0.64 4.73 -25.51
CA GLN A 51 -2.00 4.27 -25.73
C GLN A 51 -2.27 4.04 -27.23
N GLN A 52 -2.48 2.77 -27.56
CA GLN A 52 -2.79 2.26 -28.90
C GLN A 52 -4.27 1.88 -29.04
N SER A 53 -4.92 1.59 -27.92
CA SER A 53 -6.35 1.42 -27.74
C SER A 53 -7.16 2.69 -28.07
N ASP A 54 -8.49 2.56 -28.07
CA ASP A 54 -9.39 3.66 -28.45
C ASP A 54 -9.13 4.92 -27.60
N ARG A 55 -8.71 6.00 -28.29
CA ARG A 55 -8.36 7.29 -27.67
C ARG A 55 -9.59 8.12 -27.30
N SER A 56 -10.80 7.63 -27.56
CA SER A 56 -12.04 8.21 -27.03
C SER A 56 -12.06 8.22 -25.50
N VAL A 57 -11.33 7.29 -24.86
CA VAL A 57 -11.13 7.20 -23.41
C VAL A 57 -9.66 7.36 -23.10
N PHE A 58 -9.31 8.28 -22.22
CA PHE A 58 -7.91 8.53 -21.88
C PHE A 58 -7.51 7.84 -20.56
N PHE A 59 -6.49 6.98 -20.61
CA PHE A 59 -6.04 6.23 -19.45
C PHE A 59 -5.12 7.06 -18.55
N ASN A 60 -5.63 7.46 -17.38
CA ASN A 60 -4.89 8.27 -16.42
C ASN A 60 -4.20 7.47 -15.31
N GLN A 61 -4.55 6.18 -15.13
CA GLN A 61 -3.99 5.31 -14.10
C GLN A 61 -3.89 3.87 -14.59
N ALA A 62 -2.94 3.11 -14.02
CA ALA A 62 -2.80 1.68 -14.32
C ALA A 62 -3.89 0.81 -13.65
N HIS A 63 -4.64 1.37 -12.70
CA HIS A 63 -5.53 0.61 -11.81
C HIS A 63 -4.85 -0.61 -11.17
N ASN A 64 -3.55 -0.50 -10.94
CA ASN A 64 -2.70 -1.49 -10.28
C ASN A 64 -1.49 -0.73 -9.72
N GLN A 65 -1.34 -0.71 -8.40
CA GLN A 65 -0.28 0.07 -7.74
C GLN A 65 1.12 -0.40 -8.10
N TYR A 66 1.28 -1.70 -8.35
CA TYR A 66 2.58 -2.29 -8.68
C TYR A 66 3.02 -1.90 -10.09
N LEU A 67 2.11 -2.00 -11.06
CA LEU A 67 2.38 -1.56 -12.43
C LEU A 67 2.59 -0.06 -12.50
N HIS A 68 1.79 0.71 -11.75
CA HIS A 68 1.94 2.16 -11.68
C HIS A 68 3.30 2.57 -11.12
N LEU A 69 3.71 1.97 -9.99
CA LEU A 69 5.01 2.23 -9.36
C LEU A 69 6.16 1.85 -10.30
N ALA A 70 6.05 0.71 -10.99
CA ALA A 70 7.06 0.26 -11.94
C ALA A 70 7.17 1.19 -13.15
N ALA A 71 6.05 1.68 -13.69
CA ALA A 71 6.03 2.56 -14.86
C ALA A 71 6.60 3.96 -14.56
N GLU A 72 6.34 4.49 -13.35
CA GLU A 72 6.82 5.82 -12.96
C GLU A 72 8.22 5.79 -12.35
N GLY A 73 8.55 4.76 -11.57
CA GLY A 73 9.75 4.71 -10.76
C GLY A 73 10.78 3.64 -11.12
N GLY A 74 10.42 2.70 -12.00
CA GLY A 74 11.28 1.59 -12.39
C GLY A 74 11.88 0.84 -11.20
N PHE A 75 13.05 0.23 -11.41
CA PHE A 75 13.80 -0.40 -10.33
C PHE A 75 14.35 0.58 -9.29
N LEU A 76 14.61 1.82 -9.69
CA LEU A 76 15.13 2.85 -8.79
C LEU A 76 14.17 3.12 -7.61
N LEU A 77 12.85 3.01 -7.82
CA LEU A 77 11.86 3.09 -6.73
C LEU A 77 11.37 1.72 -6.27
N ALA A 78 11.24 0.73 -7.16
CA ALA A 78 10.71 -0.58 -6.78
C ALA A 78 11.62 -1.33 -5.79
N ILE A 79 12.95 -1.26 -5.96
CA ILE A 79 13.91 -1.94 -5.07
C ILE A 79 13.86 -1.37 -3.65
N PRO A 80 14.02 -0.05 -3.40
CA PRO A 80 13.93 0.50 -2.05
C PRO A 80 12.54 0.31 -1.45
N ALA A 81 11.46 0.43 -2.23
CA ALA A 81 10.11 0.15 -1.75
C ALA A 81 9.96 -1.30 -1.27
N ALA A 82 10.43 -2.27 -2.07
CA ALA A 82 10.43 -3.68 -1.67
C ALA A 82 11.30 -3.92 -0.42
N ALA A 83 12.47 -3.29 -0.32
CA ALA A 83 13.33 -3.38 0.85
C ALA A 83 12.64 -2.85 2.12
N ILE A 84 11.93 -1.72 2.03
CA ILE A 84 11.14 -1.15 3.14
C ILE A 84 10.02 -2.11 3.55
N VAL A 85 9.28 -2.67 2.59
CA VAL A 85 8.22 -3.65 2.87
C VAL A 85 8.80 -4.89 3.57
N VAL A 86 9.91 -5.44 3.09
CA VAL A 86 10.57 -6.59 3.72
C VAL A 86 11.06 -6.26 5.13
N ALA A 87 11.68 -5.09 5.33
CA ALA A 87 12.12 -4.64 6.64
C ALA A 87 10.93 -4.48 7.61
N PHE A 88 9.83 -3.91 7.12
CA PHE A 88 8.59 -3.76 7.88
C PHE A 88 8.00 -5.11 8.28
N VAL A 89 7.86 -6.05 7.34
CA VAL A 89 7.32 -7.40 7.61
C VAL A 89 8.20 -8.14 8.62
N ARG A 90 9.53 -8.06 8.49
CA ARG A 90 10.46 -8.64 9.48
C ARG A 90 10.28 -8.02 10.85
N LEU A 91 10.20 -6.69 10.91
CA LEU A 91 10.00 -5.96 12.17
C LEU A 91 8.70 -6.38 12.83
N PHE A 92 7.61 -6.43 12.06
CA PHE A 92 6.31 -6.89 12.50
C PHE A 92 6.36 -8.32 13.04
N ALA A 93 6.94 -9.27 12.30
CA ALA A 93 7.05 -10.66 12.73
C ALA A 93 7.82 -10.81 14.05
N ILE A 94 8.93 -10.09 14.21
CA ILE A 94 9.70 -10.05 15.46
C ILE A 94 8.85 -9.50 16.61
N ARG A 95 8.02 -8.47 16.36
CA ARG A 95 7.17 -7.88 17.40
C ARG A 95 6.03 -8.81 17.79
N LEU A 96 5.39 -9.44 16.82
CA LEU A 96 4.31 -10.39 17.06
C LEU A 96 4.81 -11.59 17.87
N ALA A 97 5.98 -12.13 17.53
CA ALA A 97 6.57 -13.26 18.26
C ALA A 97 6.97 -12.93 19.72
N ARG A 98 7.23 -11.65 20.02
CA ARG A 98 7.58 -11.18 21.38
C ARG A 98 6.37 -10.68 22.16
N ASP A 99 5.18 -10.71 21.58
CA ASP A 99 3.98 -10.17 22.23
C ASP A 99 3.25 -11.25 23.02
N THR A 100 3.46 -11.26 24.33
CA THR A 100 2.69 -12.09 25.27
C THR A 100 1.50 -11.34 25.88
N SER A 101 1.23 -10.10 25.45
CA SER A 101 0.18 -9.24 25.99
C SER A 101 -1.15 -9.37 25.22
N SER A 102 -2.24 -8.92 25.83
CA SER A 102 -3.56 -8.75 25.19
C SER A 102 -3.55 -7.81 23.97
N THR A 103 -2.45 -7.09 23.74
CA THR A 103 -2.24 -6.21 22.56
C THR A 103 -2.03 -6.98 21.26
N ALA A 104 -1.75 -8.30 21.33
CA ALA A 104 -1.57 -9.16 20.15
C ALA A 104 -2.76 -9.10 19.18
N TRP A 105 -4.00 -9.04 19.68
CA TRP A 105 -5.20 -8.95 18.83
C TRP A 105 -5.26 -7.67 18.00
N ILE A 106 -4.84 -6.54 18.57
CA ILE A 106 -4.78 -5.25 17.86
C ILE A 106 -3.71 -5.31 16.76
N ARG A 107 -2.56 -5.92 17.06
CA ARG A 107 -1.48 -6.11 16.07
C ARG A 107 -1.88 -7.04 14.93
N ILE A 108 -2.60 -8.12 15.22
CA ILE A 108 -3.16 -9.02 14.21
C ILE A 108 -4.17 -8.26 13.33
N GLY A 109 -5.08 -7.49 13.94
CA GLY A 109 -6.02 -6.65 13.19
C GLY A 109 -5.33 -5.66 12.25
N ALA A 110 -4.28 -4.99 12.73
CA ALA A 110 -3.46 -4.11 11.91
C ALA A 110 -2.76 -4.87 10.76
N ALA A 111 -2.23 -6.06 11.01
CA ALA A 111 -1.62 -6.89 9.98
C ALA A 111 -2.61 -7.30 8.88
N THR A 112 -3.80 -7.76 9.28
CA THR A 112 -4.88 -8.10 8.34
C THR A 112 -5.28 -6.91 7.48
N ALA A 113 -5.38 -5.72 8.08
CA ALA A 113 -5.66 -4.50 7.33
C ALA A 113 -4.56 -4.15 6.31
N LEU A 114 -3.28 -4.30 6.68
CA LEU A 114 -2.16 -4.07 5.75
C LEU A 114 -2.15 -5.08 4.59
N VAL A 115 -2.44 -6.36 4.87
CA VAL A 115 -2.60 -7.39 3.83
C VAL A 115 -3.77 -7.06 2.92
N ALA A 116 -4.90 -6.65 3.47
CA ALA A 116 -6.06 -6.25 2.68
C ALA A 116 -5.73 -5.07 1.74
N VAL A 117 -5.00 -4.06 2.22
CA VAL A 117 -4.54 -2.93 1.38
C VAL A 117 -3.60 -3.42 0.27
N ALA A 118 -2.67 -4.32 0.58
CA ALA A 118 -1.73 -4.86 -0.42
C ALA A 118 -2.45 -5.66 -1.51
N VAL A 119 -3.45 -6.46 -1.15
CA VAL A 119 -4.29 -7.22 -2.10
C VAL A 119 -5.16 -6.29 -2.93
N GLN A 120 -5.81 -5.30 -2.30
CA GLN A 120 -6.60 -4.29 -2.99
C GLN A 120 -5.75 -3.51 -4.02
N GLY A 121 -4.46 -3.29 -3.71
CA GLY A 121 -3.50 -2.60 -4.57
C GLY A 121 -3.31 -3.23 -5.96
N PHE A 122 -3.69 -4.50 -6.16
CA PHE A 122 -3.67 -5.12 -7.49
C PHE A 122 -4.71 -4.53 -8.45
N TRP A 123 -5.85 -4.07 -7.92
CA TRP A 123 -6.96 -3.52 -8.72
C TRP A 123 -7.17 -2.02 -8.50
N GLU A 124 -6.55 -1.41 -7.49
CA GLU A 124 -6.86 -0.03 -7.15
C GLU A 124 -5.63 0.76 -6.71
N THR A 125 -5.50 1.97 -7.24
CA THR A 125 -4.43 2.94 -6.93
C THR A 125 -4.77 3.80 -5.71
N ALA A 126 -5.45 3.21 -4.72
CA ALA A 126 -5.97 3.87 -3.52
C ALA A 126 -4.92 4.66 -2.72
N LEU A 127 -3.67 4.18 -2.63
CA LEU A 127 -2.62 4.86 -1.85
C LEU A 127 -2.20 6.20 -2.45
N ARG A 128 -2.49 6.48 -3.73
CA ARG A 128 -2.23 7.81 -4.31
C ARG A 128 -3.08 8.92 -3.67
N MET A 129 -4.25 8.58 -3.14
CA MET A 129 -5.06 9.56 -2.41
C MET A 129 -4.41 9.83 -1.04
N PRO A 130 -4.06 11.09 -0.71
CA PRO A 130 -3.35 11.40 0.53
C PRO A 130 -4.04 10.87 1.79
N ALA A 131 -5.38 10.90 1.82
CA ALA A 131 -6.16 10.39 2.94
C ALA A 131 -5.91 8.89 3.21
N ASN A 132 -5.86 8.07 2.15
CA ASN A 132 -5.61 6.63 2.27
C ASN A 132 -4.16 6.35 2.68
N SER A 133 -3.20 7.12 2.17
CA SER A 133 -1.80 7.05 2.58
C SER A 133 -1.61 7.33 4.08
N ILE A 134 -2.31 8.35 4.61
CA ILE A 134 -2.28 8.67 6.04
C ILE A 134 -2.88 7.53 6.86
N LEU A 135 -4.04 7.01 6.45
CA LEU A 135 -4.69 5.90 7.15
C LEU A 135 -3.79 4.65 7.17
N PHE A 136 -3.18 4.32 6.03
CA PHE A 136 -2.21 3.24 5.93
C PHE A 136 -1.03 3.44 6.87
N ALA A 137 -0.46 4.65 6.93
CA ALA A 137 0.64 4.97 7.83
C ALA A 137 0.27 4.81 9.31
N VAL A 138 -0.95 5.20 9.71
CA VAL A 138 -1.46 5.00 11.07
C VAL A 138 -1.58 3.52 11.41
N VAL A 139 -2.18 2.72 10.51
CA VAL A 139 -2.30 1.26 10.69
C VAL A 139 -0.92 0.60 10.77
N ALA A 140 0.02 1.01 9.91
CA ALA A 140 1.39 0.53 9.94
C ALA A 140 2.11 0.88 11.25
N ALA A 141 1.90 2.08 11.78
CA ALA A 141 2.44 2.50 13.07
C ALA A 141 1.90 1.66 14.23
N ILE A 142 0.58 1.38 14.24
CA ILE A 142 -0.05 0.50 15.25
C ILE A 142 0.56 -0.91 15.19
N ALA A 143 0.79 -1.45 13.99
CA ALA A 143 1.35 -2.78 13.81
C ALA A 143 2.77 -2.94 14.43
N VAL A 144 3.57 -1.86 14.46
CA VAL A 144 4.96 -1.89 14.97
C VAL A 144 5.15 -1.19 16.31
N HIS A 145 4.09 -0.63 16.88
CA HIS A 145 4.10 0.14 18.13
C HIS A 145 4.67 -0.67 19.31
N ARG A 146 5.43 0.00 20.19
CA ARG A 146 5.95 -0.56 21.44
C ARG A 146 5.08 -0.09 22.60
N PRO A 147 4.55 -0.99 23.46
CA PRO A 147 3.99 -0.55 24.73
C PRO A 147 5.02 0.29 25.47
N LEU A 148 4.65 1.48 25.95
CA LEU A 148 5.50 2.17 26.90
C LEU A 148 5.62 1.26 28.12
N GLU A 149 6.83 0.80 28.40
CA GLU A 149 7.15 0.26 29.72
C GLU A 149 6.81 1.37 30.72
N ARG A 150 5.81 1.14 31.56
CA ARG A 150 5.61 1.95 32.76
C ARG A 150 6.80 1.65 33.68
N SER A 151 7.95 2.28 33.40
CA SER A 151 9.15 2.13 34.21
C SER A 151 8.84 2.54 35.64
N GLY A 152 8.83 1.58 36.57
CA GLY A 152 9.30 1.67 37.96
C GLY A 152 8.84 2.80 38.88
N ALA A 153 8.02 3.76 38.44
CA ALA A 153 7.69 4.95 39.22
C ALA A 153 6.87 4.60 40.47
N LEU A 154 6.08 3.52 40.41
CA LEU A 154 5.27 3.07 41.55
C LEU A 154 6.01 2.10 42.48
N GLU A 155 7.08 1.44 42.03
CA GLU A 155 7.93 0.59 42.89
C GLU A 155 8.92 1.44 43.70
N GLY A 156 9.44 2.53 43.11
CA GLY A 156 10.29 3.50 43.82
C GLY A 156 9.53 4.28 44.90
N GLU A 157 8.29 4.70 44.64
CA GLU A 157 7.47 5.41 45.64
C GLU A 157 7.02 4.51 46.79
N GLY A 158 6.71 3.23 46.53
CA GLY A 158 6.39 2.23 47.56
C GLY A 158 7.57 1.95 48.50
N ALA A 159 8.76 1.71 47.93
CA ALA A 159 9.97 1.42 48.70
C ALA A 159 10.46 2.61 49.55
N LEU A 160 10.31 3.84 49.03
CA LEU A 160 10.65 5.07 49.76
C LEU A 160 9.62 5.39 50.86
N ALA A 161 8.34 5.05 50.66
CA ALA A 161 7.30 5.20 51.68
C ALA A 161 7.43 4.18 52.82
N GLU A 162 7.90 2.95 52.53
CA GLU A 162 8.15 1.92 53.53
C GLU A 162 9.40 2.23 54.37
N THR A 163 10.46 2.73 53.73
CA THR A 163 11.70 3.17 54.42
C THR A 163 11.44 4.35 55.37
N ARG A 164 10.49 5.24 55.03
CA ARG A 164 10.13 6.40 55.85
C ARG A 164 9.20 6.08 57.04
N LYS A 165 8.54 4.92 57.06
CA LYS A 165 7.73 4.46 58.20
C LYS A 165 8.51 3.64 59.23
N GLY A 166 9.76 3.29 58.94
CA GLY A 166 10.64 2.48 59.81
C GLY A 166 11.64 3.28 60.66
N VAL A 167 11.57 4.61 60.68
CA VAL A 167 12.41 5.51 61.50
C VAL A 167 11.50 6.36 62.38
#